data_AF-A0A2N7PNC4-F1
#
_entry.id   AF-A0A2N7PNC4-F1
#
_cell.length_a   1.000
_cell.length_b   1.000
_cell.length_c   1.000
_cell.angle_alpha   90.00
_cell.angle_beta   90.00
_cell.angle_gamma   90.00
#
_symmetry.space_group_name_H-M   'P 1'
#
loop_
_entity.id
_entity.type
_entity.pdbx_description
1 polymer ?
#
loop_
_entity_poly.entity_id
_entity_poly.type
_entity_poly.pdbx_seq_one_letter_code
_entity_poly.pdbx_strand_id
1 'polypeptide(L)'
;MNNKATIYRPTVEYTHTNKKSKNKEEAISIKDWIKEFIVDSFLFFLGILIFVFSVATAYNTYLLIKLKVEKKSLLHENQSLKKEYQYLTSKEVVLEKAKVLGLYPPQKEDLLRLE
;
A
#
# COMPACT_ATOMS: atom_id res chain seq x y z
N MET A 1 -30.44 -66.71 -65.14
CA MET A 1 -30.93 -65.35 -64.85
C MET A 1 -29.88 -64.59 -64.06
N ASN A 2 -29.32 -63.57 -64.70
CA ASN A 2 -28.45 -62.45 -64.28
C ASN A 2 -27.96 -62.36 -62.82
N ASN A 3 -26.68 -62.64 -62.62
CA ASN A 3 -25.90 -62.10 -61.50
C ASN A 3 -25.56 -60.64 -61.80
N LYS A 4 -26.37 -59.69 -61.32
CA LYS A 4 -26.02 -58.26 -61.38
C LYS A 4 -24.99 -57.96 -60.29
N ALA A 5 -23.72 -57.89 -60.67
CA ALA A 5 -22.68 -57.36 -59.80
C ALA A 5 -22.93 -55.86 -59.57
N THR A 6 -23.32 -55.48 -58.36
CA THR A 6 -23.40 -54.07 -57.95
C THR A 6 -22.00 -53.59 -57.61
N ILE A 7 -21.37 -52.89 -58.56
CA ILE A 7 -20.12 -52.18 -58.32
C ILE A 7 -20.42 -51.05 -57.34
N TYR A 8 -19.96 -51.21 -56.09
CA TYR A 8 -20.01 -50.14 -55.09
C TYR A 8 -19.00 -49.05 -55.49
N ARG A 9 -19.49 -47.96 -56.10
CA ARG A 9 -18.72 -46.72 -56.24
C ARG A 9 -18.90 -45.91 -54.96
N PRO A 10 -17.86 -45.70 -54.14
CA PRO A 10 -17.95 -44.68 -53.10
C PRO A 10 -18.10 -43.34 -53.80
N THR A 11 -19.21 -42.65 -53.56
CA THR A 11 -19.36 -41.22 -53.83
C THR A 11 -18.40 -40.49 -52.90
N VAL A 12 -17.12 -40.45 -53.28
CA VAL A 12 -16.20 -39.51 -52.69
C VAL A 12 -16.63 -38.17 -53.25
N GLU A 13 -17.49 -37.47 -52.52
CA GLU A 13 -17.72 -36.04 -52.73
C GLU A 13 -16.38 -35.35 -52.52
N TYR A 14 -15.63 -35.21 -53.61
CA TYR A 14 -14.56 -34.23 -53.67
C TYR A 14 -15.22 -32.87 -53.64
N THR A 15 -15.47 -32.37 -52.43
CA THR A 15 -15.55 -30.94 -52.20
C THR A 15 -14.18 -30.39 -52.55
N HIS A 16 -14.01 -30.01 -53.83
CA HIS A 16 -12.97 -29.10 -54.24
C HIS A 16 -13.27 -27.78 -53.54
N THR A 17 -12.84 -27.68 -52.28
CA THR A 17 -12.81 -26.43 -51.56
C THR A 17 -11.93 -25.50 -52.38
N ASN A 18 -12.59 -24.54 -53.00
CA ASN A 18 -11.98 -23.49 -53.79
C ASN A 18 -10.80 -22.94 -52.99
N LYS A 19 -9.58 -23.14 -53.49
CA LYS A 19 -8.32 -22.52 -53.00
C LYS A 19 -8.31 -20.99 -53.27
N LYS A 20 -9.42 -20.31 -53.00
CA LYS A 20 -9.61 -18.87 -53.21
C LYS A 20 -10.28 -18.15 -52.02
N SER A 21 -10.54 -18.82 -50.90
CA SER A 21 -10.98 -18.16 -49.67
C SER A 21 -9.90 -18.06 -48.57
N LYS A 22 -8.72 -18.66 -48.76
CA LYS A 22 -7.64 -18.67 -47.75
C LYS A 22 -6.88 -17.34 -47.58
N ASN A 23 -7.15 -16.32 -48.40
CA ASN A 23 -6.44 -15.03 -48.31
C ASN A 23 -7.23 -13.92 -47.61
N LYS A 24 -8.37 -14.20 -46.97
CA LYS A 24 -9.15 -13.18 -46.24
C LYS A 24 -9.00 -13.23 -44.72
N GLU A 25 -8.45 -14.30 -44.17
CA GLU A 25 -8.20 -14.42 -42.71
C GLU A 25 -6.77 -14.03 -42.31
N GLU A 26 -5.85 -13.89 -43.27
CA GLU A 26 -4.44 -13.52 -43.01
C GLU A 26 -4.13 -12.03 -43.22
N ALA A 27 -5.16 -11.19 -43.38
CA ALA A 27 -4.99 -9.76 -43.19
C ALA A 27 -5.33 -9.45 -41.74
N ILE A 28 -4.43 -9.77 -40.81
CA ILE A 28 -4.46 -9.14 -39.48
C ILE A 28 -4.46 -7.64 -39.77
N SER A 29 -5.64 -7.04 -39.61
CA SER A 29 -5.85 -5.64 -39.91
C SER A 29 -4.89 -4.88 -39.01
N ILE A 30 -3.96 -4.14 -39.60
CA ILE A 30 -2.97 -3.33 -38.87
C ILE A 30 -3.66 -2.45 -37.80
N LYS A 31 -4.93 -2.09 -38.04
CA LYS A 31 -5.78 -1.38 -37.08
C LYS A 31 -6.08 -2.16 -35.80
N ASP A 32 -6.31 -3.47 -35.89
CA ASP A 32 -6.61 -4.29 -34.72
C ASP A 32 -5.34 -4.59 -33.92
N TRP A 33 -4.20 -4.77 -34.59
CA TRP A 33 -2.89 -4.85 -33.92
C TRP A 33 -2.51 -3.55 -33.20
N ILE A 34 -2.78 -2.38 -33.81
CA ILE A 34 -2.58 -1.08 -33.15
C ILE A 34 -3.51 -0.92 -31.94
N LYS A 35 -4.76 -1.37 -32.03
CA LYS A 35 -5.69 -1.31 -30.89
C LYS A 35 -5.22 -2.16 -29.73
N GLU A 36 -4.82 -3.41 -29.98
CA GLU A 36 -4.25 -4.28 -28.94
C GLU A 36 -3.00 -3.64 -28.32
N PHE A 37 -2.09 -3.11 -29.14
CA PHE A 37 -0.89 -2.44 -28.65
C PHE A 37 -1.20 -1.22 -27.77
N ILE A 38 -2.20 -0.41 -28.11
CA ILE A 38 -2.63 0.73 -27.30
C ILE A 38 -3.24 0.27 -25.98
N VAL A 39 -4.08 -0.77 -26.01
CA VAL A 39 -4.73 -1.32 -24.81
C VAL A 39 -3.69 -1.91 -23.86
N ASP A 40 -2.74 -2.70 -24.38
CA ASP A 40 -1.68 -3.30 -23.58
C ASP A 40 -0.73 -2.24 -23.00
N SER A 41 -0.38 -1.24 -23.79
CA SER A 41 0.41 -0.09 -23.34
C SER A 41 -0.31 0.65 -22.21
N PHE A 42 -1.61 0.93 -22.38
CA PHE A 42 -2.41 1.56 -21.34
C PHE A 42 -2.47 0.72 -20.06
N LEU A 43 -2.64 -0.61 -20.17
CA LEU A 43 -2.66 -1.52 -19.03
C LEU A 43 -1.31 -1.52 -18.29
N PHE A 44 -0.21 -1.48 -19.04
CA PHE A 44 1.15 -1.42 -18.50
C PHE A 44 1.38 -0.10 -17.73
N PHE A 45 1.00 1.04 -18.31
CA PHE A 45 1.09 2.33 -17.63
C PHE A 45 0.18 2.40 -16.39
N LEU A 46 -1.01 1.82 -16.46
CA LEU A 46 -1.91 1.74 -15.31
C LEU A 46 -1.28 0.90 -14.17
N GLY A 47 -0.65 -0.22 -14.52
CA GLY A 47 0.10 -1.05 -13.57
C GLY A 47 1.25 -0.28 -12.90
N ILE A 48 2.03 0.48 -13.68
CA ILE A 48 3.10 1.34 -13.14
C ILE A 48 2.52 2.40 -12.20
N LEU A 49 1.43 3.07 -12.58
CA LEU A 49 0.79 4.07 -11.74
C LEU A 49 0.35 3.48 -10.40
N ILE A 50 -0.35 2.34 -10.42
CA ILE A 50 -0.78 1.64 -9.21
C ILE A 50 0.42 1.28 -8.34
N PHE A 51 1.52 0.81 -8.94
CA PHE A 51 2.74 0.49 -8.20
C PHE A 51 3.34 1.72 -7.53
N VAL A 52 3.49 2.84 -8.25
CA VAL A 52 4.02 4.09 -7.68
C VAL A 52 3.12 4.61 -6.55
N PHE A 53 1.79 4.58 -6.75
CA PHE A 53 0.84 4.96 -5.71
C PHE A 53 0.91 4.03 -4.48
N SER A 54 1.09 2.73 -4.68
CA SER A 54 1.27 1.77 -3.60
C SER A 54 2.53 2.06 -2.78
N VAL A 55 3.66 2.32 -3.44
CA VAL A 55 4.91 2.67 -2.75
C VAL A 55 4.76 4.00 -1.99
N ALA A 56 4.15 5.02 -2.61
CA ALA A 56 3.94 6.32 -1.97
C ALA A 56 3.02 6.22 -0.74
N THR A 57 1.93 5.46 -0.84
CA THR A 57 1.01 5.23 0.28
C THR A 57 1.66 4.39 1.39
N ALA A 58 2.47 3.39 1.05
CA ALA A 58 3.23 2.61 2.02
C ALA A 58 4.25 3.48 2.79
N TYR A 59 4.96 4.37 2.10
CA TYR A 59 5.90 5.28 2.75
C TYR A 59 5.19 6.25 3.71
N ASN A 60 4.09 6.87 3.27
CA ASN A 60 3.33 7.79 4.10
C ASN A 60 2.71 7.10 5.32
N THR A 61 2.18 5.89 5.16
CA THR A 61 1.63 5.11 6.27
C THR A 61 2.72 4.72 7.27
N TYR A 62 3.89 4.28 6.80
CA TYR A 62 5.05 4.04 7.65
C TYR A 62 5.44 5.27 8.47
N LEU A 63 5.54 6.43 7.82
CA LEU A 63 5.93 7.68 8.47
C LEU A 63 4.90 8.12 9.52
N LEU A 64 3.61 7.98 9.22
CA LEU A 64 2.53 8.25 10.18
C LEU A 64 2.57 7.32 11.39
N ILE A 65 2.83 6.03 11.18
CA ILE A 65 2.96 5.06 12.26
C ILE A 65 4.16 5.42 13.14
N LYS A 66 5.31 5.72 12.53
CA LYS A 66 6.52 6.12 13.25
C LYS A 66 6.27 7.36 14.11
N LEU A 67 5.69 8.41 13.52
CA LEU A 67 5.33 9.64 14.25
C LEU A 67 4.35 9.38 15.39
N LYS A 68 3.37 8.48 15.21
CA LYS A 68 2.40 8.14 16.24
C LYS A 68 3.06 7.44 17.44
N VAL A 69 3.99 6.52 17.18
CA VAL A 69 4.75 5.83 18.23
C VAL A 69 5.63 6.83 18.99
N GLU A 70 6.38 7.66 18.26
CA GLU A 70 7.27 8.66 18.85
C GLU A 70 6.51 9.69 19.68
N LYS A 71 5.38 10.19 19.15
CA LYS A 71 4.47 11.08 19.89
C LYS A 71 3.98 10.45 21.19
N LYS A 72 3.61 9.17 21.17
CA LYS A 72 3.14 8.47 22.37
C LYS A 72 4.27 8.32 23.40
N SER A 73 5.48 7.99 22.94
CA SER A 73 6.66 7.90 23.80
C SER A 73 6.95 9.24 24.48
N LEU A 74 7.04 10.32 23.70
CA LEU A 74 7.29 11.67 24.21
C LEU A 74 6.19 12.14 25.17
N LEU A 75 4.93 11.79 24.91
CA LEU A 75 3.83 12.14 25.81
C LEU A 75 3.96 11.43 27.16
N HIS A 76 4.33 10.14 27.17
CA HIS A 76 4.58 9.41 28.41
C HIS A 76 5.78 9.97 29.18
N GLU A 77 6.87 10.30 28.47
CA GLU A 77 8.04 10.91 29.08
C GLU A 77 7.72 12.27 29.70
N ASN A 78 6.98 13.12 28.98
CA ASN A 78 6.54 14.41 29.49
C ASN A 78 5.63 14.27 30.73
N GLN A 79 4.70 13.30 30.72
CA GLN A 79 3.90 12.99 31.90
C GLN A 79 4.74 12.52 33.10
N SER A 80 5.76 11.69 32.85
CA SER A 80 6.70 11.24 33.87
C SER A 80 7.46 12.42 34.47
N LEU A 81 8.06 13.25 33.62
CA LEU A 81 8.78 14.47 34.01
C LEU A 81 7.88 15.44 34.79
N LYS A 82 6.62 15.64 34.37
CA LYS A 82 5.69 16.50 35.10
C LYS A 82 5.42 15.97 36.51
N LYS A 83 5.26 14.65 36.67
CA LYS A 83 5.09 14.02 37.99
C LYS A 83 6.35 14.14 38.85
N GLU A 84 7.51 13.86 38.28
CA GLU A 84 8.79 13.97 38.98
C GLU A 84 9.06 15.42 39.42
N TYR A 85 8.81 16.38 38.54
CA TYR A 85 8.91 17.80 38.88
C TYR A 85 7.96 18.18 40.02
N GLN A 86 6.68 17.78 39.94
CA GLN A 86 5.69 18.02 41.01
C GLN A 86 6.11 17.39 42.34
N TYR A 87 6.74 16.20 42.31
CA TYR A 87 7.27 15.56 43.50
C TYR A 87 8.47 16.32 44.07
N LEU A 88 9.43 16.71 43.23
CA LEU A 88 10.63 17.44 43.65
C LEU A 88 10.32 18.84 44.17
N THR A 89 9.31 19.51 43.62
CA THR A 89 8.81 20.81 44.10
C THR A 89 7.74 20.68 45.18
N SER A 90 7.40 19.46 45.61
CA SER A 90 6.47 19.27 46.70
C SER A 90 7.05 19.87 47.99
N LYS A 91 6.18 20.51 48.77
CA LYS A 91 6.57 21.20 50.01
C LYS A 91 7.36 20.29 50.95
N GLU A 92 7.00 19.01 51.03
CA GLU A 92 7.64 18.04 51.91
C GLU A 92 9.10 17.79 51.52
N VAL A 93 9.35 17.50 50.25
CA VAL A 93 10.71 17.26 49.72
C VAL A 93 11.58 18.50 49.79
N VAL A 94 11.02 19.68 49.45
CA VAL A 94 11.77 20.95 49.51
C VAL A 94 12.12 21.29 50.96
N LEU A 95 11.20 21.08 51.90
CA LEU A 95 11.42 21.35 53.32
C LEU A 95 12.42 20.38 53.94
N GLU A 96 12.39 19.10 53.56
CA GLU A 96 13.40 18.12 53.94
C GLU A 96 14.79 18.50 53.43
N LYS A 97 14.92 18.84 52.14
CA LYS A 97 16.18 19.31 51.55
C LYS A 97 16.69 20.59 52.21
N ALA A 98 15.81 21.55 52.50
CA ALA A 98 16.17 22.79 53.19
C ALA A 98 16.72 22.51 54.59
N LYS A 99 16.11 21.59 55.35
CA LYS A 99 16.60 21.16 56.66
C LYS A 99 17.99 20.52 56.57
N VAL A 100 18.21 19.61 55.62
CA VAL A 100 19.50 18.94 55.42
C VAL A 100 20.60 19.94 55.06
N LEU A 101 20.26 20.96 54.26
CA LEU A 101 21.20 21.99 53.80
C LEU A 101 21.36 23.17 54.79
N GLY A 102 20.64 23.17 55.92
CA GLY A 102 20.66 24.28 56.89
C GLY A 102 20.04 25.58 56.38
N LEU A 103 19.18 25.51 55.36
CA LEU A 103 18.49 26.65 54.74
C LEU A 103 17.16 26.95 55.43
N TYR A 104 16.66 28.18 55.26
CA TYR A 104 15.36 28.59 55.77
C TYR A 104 14.23 27.80 55.07
N PRO A 105 13.14 27.44 55.79
CA PRO A 105 12.03 26.70 55.18
C PRO A 105 11.37 27.50 54.04
N PRO A 106 10.93 26.81 52.96
CA PRO A 106 10.36 27.46 51.78
C PRO A 106 9.06 28.21 52.12
N GLN A 107 8.91 29.42 51.58
CA GLN A 107 7.69 30.21 51.68
C GLN A 107 6.71 29.83 50.57
N LYS A 108 5.45 30.28 50.68
CA LYS A 108 4.42 29.95 49.66
C LYS A 108 4.77 30.47 48.26
N GLU A 109 5.57 31.52 48.20
CA GLU A 109 6.05 32.19 46.99
C GLU A 109 7.07 31.34 46.23
N ASP A 110 7.83 30.52 46.96
CA ASP A 110 8.89 29.66 46.43
C ASP A 110 8.36 28.33 45.86
N LEU A 111 7.07 28.03 46.10
CA LEU A 111 6.43 26.79 45.69
C LEU A 111 5.73 26.98 44.33
N LEU A 112 6.40 26.56 43.25
CA LEU A 112 5.85 26.58 41.90
C LEU A 112 4.73 25.54 41.73
N ARG A 113 3.50 25.99 41.48
CA ARG A 113 2.39 25.15 41.01
C ARG A 113 2.30 25.21 39.49
N LEU A 114 2.51 24.06 38.85
CA LEU A 114 2.15 23.87 37.45
C LEU A 114 0.64 23.59 37.38
N GLU A 115 -0.15 24.61 37.05
CA GLU A 115 -1.54 24.42 36.58
C GLU A 115 -1.60 23.58 35.29
#